data_AF-A0A8X6MTS3-F1
#
_entry.id   AF-A0A8X6MTS3-F1
#
_cell.length_a   1.000
_cell.length_b   1.000
_cell.length_c   1.000
_cell.angle_alpha   90.00
_cell.angle_beta   90.00
_cell.angle_gamma   90.00
#
_symmetry.space_group_name_H-M   'P 1'
#
loop_
_entity.id
_entity.type
_entity.pdbx_description
1 polymer ?
#
loop_
_entity_poly.entity_id
_entity_poly.type
_entity_poly.pdbx_seq_one_letter_code
_entity_poly.pdbx_strand_id
1 'polypeptide(L)'
;MDNTCFLCDKSFSTASNLRRHARLIHNVENKVSTCRQMKCNVCSEELVSMKALLNHVESAHNIAIEKETKKFDTYEAFKIWKEDVEKQTTA
;
A
#
# COMPACT_ATOMS: atom_id res chain seq x y z
N MET A 1 13.35 -8.77 14.18
CA MET A 1 13.21 -8.93 12.72
C MET A 1 14.59 -9.10 12.16
N ASP A 2 14.92 -10.30 11.70
CA ASP A 2 16.24 -10.63 11.20
C ASP A 2 16.40 -10.09 9.77
N ASN A 3 17.48 -9.34 9.51
CA ASN A 3 17.82 -8.79 8.20
C ASN A 3 18.94 -9.63 7.57
N THR A 4 18.85 -10.95 7.72
CA THR A 4 19.81 -11.92 7.18
C THR A 4 19.32 -12.50 5.86
N CYS A 5 20.23 -12.67 4.92
CA CYS A 5 19.93 -13.28 3.63
C CYS A 5 19.81 -14.79 3.76
N PHE A 6 18.65 -15.33 3.43
CA PHE A 6 18.40 -16.77 3.44
C PHE A 6 19.18 -17.58 2.37
N LEU A 7 19.87 -16.90 1.45
CA LEU A 7 20.64 -17.52 0.36
C LEU A 7 22.15 -17.53 0.61
N CYS A 8 22.67 -16.68 1.50
CA CYS A 8 24.11 -16.62 1.77
C CYS A 8 24.47 -16.17 3.19
N ASP A 9 23.51 -16.18 4.12
CA ASP A 9 23.65 -15.86 5.55
C ASP A 9 24.31 -14.51 5.88
N LYS A 10 24.39 -13.59 4.90
CA LYS A 10 24.85 -12.22 5.13
C LYS A 10 23.80 -11.42 5.88
N SER A 11 24.18 -10.81 6.98
CA SER A 11 23.33 -9.90 7.76
C SER A 11 23.51 -8.44 7.36
N PHE A 12 22.41 -7.69 7.38
CA PHE A 12 22.37 -6.28 7.01
C PHE A 12 21.77 -5.41 8.12
N SER A 13 22.19 -4.14 8.20
CA SER A 13 21.64 -3.19 9.18
C SER A 13 20.19 -2.77 8.89
N THR A 14 19.71 -2.96 7.65
CA THR A 14 18.34 -2.60 7.25
C THR A 14 17.77 -3.58 6.23
N ALA A 15 16.45 -3.73 6.21
CA ALA A 15 15.73 -4.54 5.22
C ALA A 15 15.95 -4.04 3.77
N SER A 16 16.14 -2.74 3.57
CA SER A 16 16.44 -2.17 2.25
C SER A 16 17.79 -2.63 1.71
N ASN A 17 18.80 -2.72 2.58
CA ASN A 17 20.12 -3.22 2.20
C ASN A 17 20.09 -4.71 1.88
N LEU A 18 19.37 -5.52 2.67
CA LEU A 18 19.15 -6.94 2.38
C LEU A 18 18.46 -7.13 1.02
N ARG A 19 17.37 -6.39 0.75
CA ARG A 19 16.65 -6.46 -0.54
C ARG A 19 17.54 -6.10 -1.72
N ARG A 20 18.37 -5.05 -1.60
CA ARG A 20 19.32 -4.65 -2.64
C ARG A 20 20.35 -5.76 -2.89
N HIS A 21 20.89 -6.35 -1.83
CA HIS A 21 21.82 -7.46 -1.92
C HIS A 21 21.19 -8.67 -2.62
N ALA A 22 19.98 -9.09 -2.23
CA ALA A 22 19.30 -10.23 -2.84
C ALA A 22 19.04 -10.02 -4.34
N ARG A 23 18.71 -8.78 -4.76
CA ARG A 23 18.60 -8.44 -6.19
C ARG A 23 19.92 -8.54 -6.93
N LEU A 24 20.98 -7.91 -6.42
CA LEU A 24 22.24 -7.78 -7.15
C LEU A 24 23.08 -9.07 -7.17
N ILE A 25 23.04 -9.85 -6.09
CA ILE A 25 23.91 -11.02 -5.91
C ILE A 25 23.18 -12.32 -6.27
N HIS A 26 21.89 -12.39 -5.97
CA HIS A 26 21.11 -13.61 -6.15
C HIS A 26 20.05 -13.51 -7.26
N ASN A 27 19.99 -12.37 -7.97
CA ASN A 27 18.96 -12.08 -8.97
C ASN A 27 17.53 -12.33 -8.47
N VAL A 28 17.32 -12.17 -7.17
CA VAL A 28 15.99 -12.31 -6.56
C VAL A 28 15.24 -11.03 -6.86
N GLU A 29 14.41 -11.05 -7.91
CA GLU A 29 13.41 -10.02 -8.15
C GLU A 29 12.43 -10.00 -6.97
N ASN A 30 12.74 -9.14 -6.02
CA ASN A 30 11.71 -8.64 -5.14
C ASN A 30 10.73 -7.85 -6.01
N LYS A 31 9.50 -8.35 -6.18
CA LYS A 31 8.33 -7.56 -6.59
C LYS A 31 7.97 -6.48 -5.56
N VAL A 32 8.97 -5.90 -4.91
CA VAL A 32 8.84 -4.65 -4.18
C VAL A 32 8.91 -3.59 -5.26
N SER A 33 7.77 -3.39 -5.92
CA SER A 33 7.49 -2.20 -6.73
C SER A 33 7.87 -1.00 -5.87
N THR A 34 9.06 -0.45 -6.12
CA THR A 34 9.48 0.82 -5.55
C THR A 34 8.50 1.85 -6.09
N CYS A 35 7.58 2.29 -5.22
CA CYS A 35 6.38 3.07 -5.55
C CYS A 35 5.48 2.38 -6.58
N ARG A 36 4.53 1.55 -6.11
CA ARG A 36 3.27 1.42 -6.83
C ARG A 36 2.65 2.81 -6.84
N GLN A 37 2.81 3.54 -7.94
CA GLN A 37 2.17 4.81 -8.14
C GLN A 37 0.66 4.61 -7.96
N MET A 38 0.05 5.48 -7.17
CA MET A 38 -1.37 5.48 -6.88
C MET A 38 -2.02 6.41 -7.88
N LYS A 39 -2.72 5.85 -8.85
CA LYS A 39 -3.42 6.59 -9.89
C LYS A 39 -4.65 7.30 -9.30
N CYS A 40 -4.85 8.55 -9.66
CA CYS A 40 -6.09 9.25 -9.38
C CYS A 40 -7.24 8.67 -10.22
N ASN A 41 -8.41 8.44 -9.62
CA ASN A 41 -9.57 7.95 -10.37
C ASN A 41 -10.34 9.06 -11.09
N VAL A 42 -9.98 10.33 -10.86
CA VAL A 42 -10.61 11.50 -11.49
C VAL A 42 -9.76 12.07 -12.63
N CYS A 43 -8.44 11.90 -12.57
CA CYS A 43 -7.51 12.41 -13.59
C CYS A 43 -6.35 11.45 -13.83
N SER A 44 -5.40 11.81 -14.71
CA SER A 44 -4.28 10.93 -15.08
C SER A 44 -3.05 11.07 -14.18
N GLU A 45 -3.13 11.85 -13.09
CA GLU A 45 -2.01 12.02 -12.15
C GLU A 45 -1.69 10.72 -11.40
N GLU A 46 -0.39 10.51 -11.19
CA GLU A 46 0.17 9.33 -10.54
C GLU A 46 1.01 9.73 -9.32
N LEU A 47 0.57 9.31 -8.13
CA LEU A 47 1.12 9.79 -6.86
C LEU A 47 1.94 8.71 -6.15
N VAL A 48 3.02 9.11 -5.48
CA VAL A 48 3.96 8.18 -4.82
C VAL A 48 3.44 7.55 -3.51
N SER A 49 2.30 8.02 -2.99
CA SER A 49 1.72 7.50 -1.74
C SER A 49 0.22 7.76 -1.62
N MET A 50 -0.45 7.02 -0.74
CA MET A 50 -1.88 7.24 -0.44
C MET A 50 -2.13 8.65 0.11
N LYS A 51 -1.30 9.16 1.04
CA LYS A 51 -1.47 10.51 1.58
C LYS A 51 -1.38 11.59 0.50
N ALA A 52 -0.44 11.43 -0.44
CA ALA A 52 -0.31 12.35 -1.57
C ALA A 52 -1.55 12.29 -2.48
N LEU A 53 -2.09 11.10 -2.73
CA LEU A 53 -3.33 10.94 -3.50
C LEU A 53 -4.54 11.59 -2.80
N LEU A 54 -4.72 11.39 -1.49
CA LEU A 54 -5.84 12.00 -0.75
C LEU A 54 -5.79 13.53 -0.81
N ASN A 55 -4.62 14.11 -0.53
CA ASN A 55 -4.43 15.57 -0.61
C ASN A 55 -4.63 16.10 -2.05
N HIS A 56 -4.16 15.35 -3.05
CA HIS A 56 -4.39 15.70 -4.45
C HIS A 56 -5.89 15.73 -4.77
N VAL A 57 -6.65 14.73 -4.31
CA VAL A 57 -8.09 14.67 -4.54
C VAL A 57 -8.84 15.81 -3.86
N GLU A 58 -8.48 16.14 -2.62
CA GLU A 58 -9.08 17.26 -1.89
C GLU A 58 -8.76 18.62 -2.54
N SER A 59 -7.52 18.85 -2.96
CA SER A 59 -7.08 20.16 -3.47
C SER A 59 -7.34 20.38 -4.96
N ALA A 60 -7.11 19.37 -5.80
CA ALA A 60 -7.20 19.50 -7.26
C ALA A 60 -8.62 19.23 -7.78
N HIS A 61 -9.39 18.39 -7.10
CA HIS A 61 -10.76 18.02 -7.53
C HIS A 61 -11.84 18.55 -6.58
N ASN A 62 -11.45 19.22 -5.48
CA ASN A 62 -12.37 19.74 -4.47
C ASN A 62 -13.34 18.67 -3.93
N ILE A 63 -12.83 17.44 -3.79
CA ILE A 63 -13.57 16.30 -3.26
C ILE A 63 -13.19 16.13 -1.79
N ALA A 64 -14.13 16.41 -0.90
CA ALA A 64 -13.93 16.18 0.53
C ALA A 64 -13.86 14.68 0.84
N ILE A 65 -12.83 14.25 1.58
CA ILE A 65 -12.66 12.85 1.96
C ILE A 65 -12.95 12.67 3.45
N GLU A 66 -14.04 11.98 3.75
CA GLU A 66 -14.38 11.62 5.13
C GLU A 66 -13.58 10.39 5.59
N LYS A 67 -13.05 10.44 6.82
CA LYS A 67 -12.23 9.38 7.41
C LYS A 67 -12.94 8.84 8.65
N GLU A 68 -13.30 7.56 8.62
CA GLU A 68 -13.96 6.89 9.74
C GLU A 68 -13.16 5.67 10.20
N THR A 69 -13.11 5.44 11.51
CA THR A 69 -12.53 4.22 12.09
C THR A 69 -13.65 3.41 12.75
N LYS A 70 -13.94 2.23 12.20
CA LYS A 70 -14.91 1.28 12.77
C LYS A 70 -14.20 0.11 13.43
N LYS A 71 -14.71 -0.30 14.59
CA LYS A 71 -14.29 -1.52 15.29
C LYS A 71 -15.37 -2.57 15.10
N PHE A 72 -14.93 -3.80 14.90
CA PHE A 72 -15.81 -4.95 14.74
C PHE A 72 -15.40 -5.99 15.78
N ASP A 73 -16.39 -6.55 16.46
CA ASP A 73 -16.16 -7.58 17.48
C ASP A 73 -15.78 -8.93 16.86
N THR A 74 -16.14 -9.15 15.59
CA THR A 74 -15.79 -10.34 14.82
C THR A 74 -15.43 -10.00 13.36
N TYR A 75 -14.70 -10.92 12.71
CA TYR A 75 -14.36 -10.79 11.29
C TYR A 75 -15.61 -10.91 10.39
N GLU A 76 -16.59 -11.72 10.80
CA GLU A 76 -17.88 -11.86 10.11
C GLU A 76 -18.65 -10.54 10.11
N ALA A 77 -18.66 -9.81 11.23
CA ALA A 77 -19.30 -8.50 11.31
C ALA A 77 -18.62 -7.47 10.38
N PHE A 78 -17.28 -7.51 10.30
CA PHE A 78 -16.52 -6.71 9.34
C PHE A 78 -16.89 -7.08 7.89
N LYS A 79 -17.01 -8.37 7.57
CA LYS A 79 -17.32 -8.84 6.21
C LYS A 79 -18.71 -8.40 5.75
N ILE A 80 -19.73 -8.52 6.62
CA ILE A 80 -21.10 -8.08 6.33
C ILE A 80 -21.11 -6.57 6.07
N TRP A 81 -20.48 -5.78 6.95
CA TRP A 81 -20.37 -4.33 6.76
C TRP A 81 -19.66 -3.98 5.45
N LYS A 82 -18.56 -4.66 5.13
CA LYS A 82 -17.81 -4.42 3.89
C LYS A 82 -18.68 -4.66 2.65
N GLU A 83 -19.39 -5.80 2.58
CA GLU A 83 -20.26 -6.14 1.45
C GLU A 83 -21.42 -5.15 1.30
N ASP A 84 -21.99 -4.67 2.40
CA ASP A 84 -23.06 -3.67 2.40
C ASP A 84 -22.57 -2.32 1.87
N VAL A 85 -21.40 -1.86 2.34
CA VAL A 85 -20.78 -0.62 1.86
C VAL A 85 -20.45 -0.71 0.37
N GLU A 86 -19.84 -1.80 -0.09
CA GLU A 86 -19.51 -1.98 -1.51
C GLU A 86 -20.74 -1.92 -2.41
N LYS A 87 -21.89 -2.47 -1.97
CA LYS A 87 -23.17 -2.37 -2.70
C LYS A 87 -23.72 -0.96 -2.74
N GLN A 88 -23.51 -0.16 -1.69
CA GLN A 88 -24.02 1.22 -1.61
C GLN A 88 -23.16 2.20 -2.42
N THR A 89 -21.87 1.95 -2.57
CA THR A 89 -20.93 2.88 -3.22
C THR A 89 -20.61 2.53 -4.67
N THR A 90 -21.05 1.38 -5.17
CA THR A 90 -20.86 0.97 -6.57
C THR A 90 -22.13 1.25 -7.35
N ALA A 91 -22.14 2.34 -8.13
CA ALA A 91 -23.18 2.69 -9.10
C ALA A 91 -22.71 2.42 -10.52
#